data_AF-A0A6J0BEU1-F1
#
_entry.id   AF-A0A6J0BEU1-F1
#
_cell.length_a   1.000
_cell.length_b   1.000
_cell.length_c   1.000
_cell.angle_alpha   90.00
_cell.angle_beta   90.00
_cell.angle_gamma   90.00
#
_symmetry.space_group_name_H-M   'P 1'
#
loop_
_entity.id
_entity.type
_entity.pdbx_description
1 polymer ?
#
loop_
_entity_poly.entity_id
_entity_poly.type
_entity_poly.pdbx_seq_one_letter_code
_entity_poly.pdbx_strand_id
1 'polypeptide(L)'
;MSMSMKKVLASAKKVMHPNSRKSIAITKKTKRITNREKLKLGNAMKQNLIGEKMLWIQENMLPDVCPYTPQLADELVKKYMARNDEELEQISIKHSIGGRKNRQHASREDILRMTKKNEEAEYDTCGIEIPDIFNPAQCEMLRKWDGELS
;
A
#
# COMPACT_ATOMS: atom_id res chain seq x y z
N MET A 1 0.20 -19.19 11.48
CA MET A 1 -0.79 -20.18 10.98
C MET A 1 -1.99 -20.23 11.92
N SER A 2 -3.21 -19.96 11.44
CA SER A 2 -4.40 -19.85 12.29
C SER A 2 -4.76 -21.16 13.01
N MET A 3 -5.36 -21.07 14.21
CA MET A 3 -5.79 -22.23 15.01
C MET A 3 -6.80 -23.12 14.24
N SER A 4 -7.61 -22.49 13.38
CA SER A 4 -8.51 -23.20 12.46
C SER A 4 -7.75 -24.02 11.41
N MET A 5 -6.69 -23.48 10.81
CA MET A 5 -5.88 -24.21 9.83
C MET A 5 -5.15 -25.40 10.47
N LYS A 6 -4.63 -25.25 11.69
CA LYS A 6 -4.02 -26.35 12.47
C LYS A 6 -4.98 -27.53 12.67
N LYS A 7 -6.26 -27.25 12.98
CA LYS A 7 -7.31 -28.27 13.16
C LYS A 7 -7.66 -29.00 11.86
N VAL A 8 -7.63 -28.30 10.72
CA VAL A 8 -7.87 -28.91 9.40
C VAL A 8 -6.70 -29.82 9.00
N LEU A 9 -5.45 -29.37 9.22
CA LEU A 9 -4.25 -30.17 8.96
C LEU A 9 -4.21 -31.44 9.82
N ALA A 10 -4.59 -31.36 11.10
CA ALA A 10 -4.69 -32.55 11.96
C ALA A 10 -5.74 -33.56 11.47
N SER A 11 -6.82 -33.09 10.84
CA SER A 11 -7.85 -33.96 10.26
C SER A 11 -7.39 -34.57 8.93
N ALA A 12 -6.60 -33.84 8.15
CA ALA A 12 -6.02 -34.29 6.88
C ALA A 12 -4.89 -35.31 7.04
N LYS A 13 -4.18 -35.29 8.19
CA LYS A 13 -3.13 -36.28 8.54
C LYS A 13 -3.66 -37.69 8.79
N LYS A 14 -4.96 -37.85 9.05
CA LYS A 14 -5.58 -39.18 9.14
C LYS A 14 -5.62 -39.75 7.72
N VAL A 15 -5.24 -41.01 7.52
CA VAL A 15 -5.27 -41.64 6.18
C VAL A 15 -6.73 -41.62 5.68
N MET A 16 -7.00 -40.82 4.65
CA MET A 16 -8.33 -40.61 4.07
C MET A 16 -8.25 -40.81 2.56
N HIS A 17 -9.18 -41.58 1.97
CA HIS A 17 -9.25 -41.68 0.50
C HIS A 17 -9.55 -40.28 -0.10
N PRO A 18 -8.89 -39.85 -1.19
CA PRO A 18 -9.05 -38.50 -1.74
C PRO A 18 -10.51 -38.11 -2.05
N ASN A 19 -11.30 -39.06 -2.54
CA ASN A 19 -12.71 -38.86 -2.89
C ASN A 19 -13.70 -39.11 -1.74
N SER A 20 -13.22 -39.35 -0.52
CA SER A 20 -14.10 -39.53 0.64
C SER A 20 -14.85 -38.23 0.94
N ARG A 21 -16.11 -38.34 1.41
CA ARG A 21 -16.90 -37.19 1.91
C ARG A 21 -16.12 -36.33 2.91
N LYS A 22 -15.33 -36.97 3.77
CA LYS A 22 -14.51 -36.30 4.78
C LYS A 22 -13.34 -35.52 4.14
N SER A 23 -12.68 -36.08 3.12
CA SER A 23 -11.63 -35.40 2.34
C SER A 23 -12.17 -34.19 1.58
N ILE A 24 -13.34 -34.34 0.93
CA ILE A 24 -14.03 -33.23 0.25
C ILE A 24 -14.39 -32.12 1.25
N ALA A 25 -14.88 -32.48 2.44
CA ALA A 25 -15.19 -31.51 3.50
C ALA A 25 -13.95 -30.76 4.01
N ILE A 26 -12.83 -31.47 4.18
CA ILE A 26 -11.52 -30.88 4.52
C ILE A 26 -11.11 -29.88 3.44
N THR A 27 -11.11 -30.26 2.16
CA THR A 27 -10.72 -29.37 1.06
C THR A 27 -11.60 -28.11 0.99
N LYS A 28 -12.92 -28.25 1.13
CA LYS A 28 -13.85 -27.10 1.17
C LYS A 28 -13.52 -26.17 2.35
N LYS A 29 -13.22 -26.73 3.51
CA LYS A 29 -12.86 -25.97 4.72
C LYS A 29 -11.51 -25.27 4.56
N THR A 30 -10.50 -25.94 4.01
CA THR A 30 -9.19 -25.35 3.69
C THR A 30 -9.36 -24.17 2.76
N LYS A 31 -10.08 -24.32 1.64
CA LYS A 31 -10.33 -23.24 0.69
C LYS A 31 -11.00 -22.03 1.34
N ARG A 32 -12.00 -22.26 2.21
CA ARG A 32 -12.66 -21.19 2.97
C ARG A 32 -11.67 -20.45 3.90
N ILE A 33 -10.84 -21.18 4.64
CA ILE A 33 -9.84 -20.58 5.54
C ILE A 33 -8.81 -19.79 4.73
N THR A 34 -8.25 -20.36 3.66
CA THR A 34 -7.28 -19.69 2.79
C THR A 34 -7.86 -18.43 2.17
N ASN A 35 -9.10 -18.46 1.68
CA ASN A 35 -9.75 -17.26 1.12
C ASN A 35 -9.94 -16.17 2.19
N ARG A 36 -10.31 -16.54 3.42
CA ARG A 36 -10.41 -15.59 4.54
C ARG A 36 -9.06 -14.99 4.91
N GLU A 37 -8.01 -15.81 4.96
CA GLU A 37 -6.65 -15.34 5.25
C GLU A 37 -6.13 -14.40 4.14
N LYS A 38 -6.39 -14.73 2.87
CA LYS A 38 -6.10 -13.85 1.72
C LYS A 38 -6.81 -12.51 1.81
N LEU A 39 -8.10 -12.50 2.16
CA LEU A 39 -8.86 -11.27 2.33
C LEU A 39 -8.30 -10.43 3.49
N LYS A 40 -7.97 -11.07 4.62
CA LYS A 40 -7.35 -10.39 5.77
C LYS A 40 -6.03 -9.73 5.37
N LEU A 41 -5.17 -10.45 4.65
CA LEU A 41 -3.90 -9.93 4.17
C LEU A 41 -4.10 -8.76 3.20
N GLY A 42 -5.04 -8.89 2.25
CA GLY A 42 -5.36 -7.81 1.31
C GLY A 42 -5.86 -6.55 2.00
N ASN A 43 -6.70 -6.68 3.02
CA ASN A 43 -7.16 -5.54 3.81
C ASN A 43 -6.02 -4.89 4.61
N ALA A 44 -5.18 -5.70 5.25
CA ALA A 44 -4.02 -5.21 5.97
C ALA A 44 -3.04 -4.46 5.04
N MET A 45 -2.82 -4.95 3.82
CA MET A 45 -2.01 -4.25 2.81
C MET A 45 -2.60 -2.90 2.41
N LYS A 46 -3.94 -2.82 2.24
CA LYS A 46 -4.62 -1.55 1.94
C LYS A 46 -4.52 -0.55 3.09
N GLN A 47 -4.75 -1.00 4.32
CA GLN A 47 -4.59 -0.16 5.51
C GLN A 47 -3.14 0.33 5.63
N ASN A 48 -2.17 -0.56 5.40
CA ASN A 48 -0.76 -0.20 5.44
C ASN A 48 -0.43 0.88 4.39
N LEU A 49 -0.92 0.74 3.15
CA LEU A 49 -0.72 1.75 2.12
C LEU A 49 -1.26 3.14 2.52
N ILE A 50 -2.40 3.19 3.21
CA ILE A 50 -2.96 4.44 3.74
C ILE A 50 -2.07 5.00 4.84
N GLY A 51 -1.61 4.16 5.78
CA GLY A 51 -0.72 4.59 6.85
C GLY A 51 0.62 5.11 6.34
N GLU A 52 1.24 4.43 5.38
CA GLU A 52 2.47 4.89 4.71
C GLU A 52 2.27 6.25 4.03
N LYS A 53 1.10 6.48 3.41
CA LYS A 53 0.77 7.81 2.84
C LYS A 53 0.67 8.88 3.94
N MET A 54 -0.01 8.56 5.05
CA MET A 54 -0.16 9.49 6.17
C MET A 54 1.18 9.81 6.85
N LEU A 55 2.02 8.79 7.05
CA LEU A 55 3.38 8.93 7.60
C LEU A 55 4.24 9.79 6.68
N TRP A 56 4.24 9.54 5.38
CA TRP A 56 4.99 10.36 4.44
C TRP A 56 4.56 11.83 4.52
N ILE A 57 3.25 12.10 4.59
CA ILE A 57 2.71 13.45 4.74
C ILE A 57 3.22 14.06 6.05
N GLN A 58 3.07 13.36 7.19
CA GLN A 58 3.53 13.80 8.51
C GLN A 58 5.03 14.14 8.52
N GLU A 59 5.89 13.29 7.96
CA GLU A 59 7.34 13.49 7.89
C GLU A 59 7.74 14.68 7.02
N ASN A 60 6.91 15.03 6.03
CA ASN A 60 7.16 16.13 5.11
C ASN A 60 6.41 17.42 5.48
N MET A 61 5.68 17.43 6.60
CA MET A 61 5.05 18.63 7.13
C MET A 61 6.09 19.59 7.73
N LEU A 62 5.88 20.89 7.50
CA LEU A 62 6.56 21.98 8.21
C LEU A 62 6.25 21.93 9.72
N PRO A 63 7.27 22.02 10.59
CA PRO A 63 7.14 21.81 12.03
C PRO A 63 6.33 22.90 12.75
N ASP A 64 6.26 24.13 12.21
CA ASP A 64 5.59 25.25 12.86
C ASP A 64 4.25 25.64 12.22
N VAL A 65 3.83 24.91 11.17
CA VAL A 65 2.59 25.21 10.43
C VAL A 65 1.48 24.21 10.78
N CYS A 66 0.48 24.67 11.53
CA CYS A 66 -0.73 23.93 11.85
C CYS A 66 -1.80 24.93 12.35
N PRO A 67 -2.92 25.12 11.65
CA PRO A 67 -3.36 24.43 10.45
C PRO A 67 -2.60 24.87 9.18
N TYR A 68 -2.69 24.07 8.13
CA TYR A 68 -2.13 24.40 6.82
C TYR A 68 -2.99 25.42 6.08
N THR A 69 -2.35 26.26 5.27
CA THR A 69 -3.04 27.03 4.24
C THR A 69 -3.25 26.16 2.99
N PRO A 70 -4.26 26.44 2.15
CA PRO A 70 -4.45 25.74 0.88
C PRO A 70 -3.19 25.71 -0.01
N GLN A 71 -2.40 26.79 0.00
CA GLN A 71 -1.17 26.89 -0.78
C GLN A 71 -0.08 25.94 -0.27
N LEU A 72 0.12 25.88 1.05
CA LEU A 72 1.09 24.96 1.64
C LEU A 72 0.65 23.49 1.50
N ALA A 73 -0.65 23.23 1.59
CA ALA A 73 -1.20 21.91 1.34
C ALA A 73 -0.98 21.48 -0.13
N ASP A 74 -1.19 22.39 -1.07
CA ASP A 74 -0.92 22.18 -2.49
C ASP A 74 0.55 21.81 -2.76
N GLU A 75 1.49 22.58 -2.20
CA GLU A 75 2.92 22.30 -2.32
C GLU A 75 3.30 20.93 -1.73
N LEU A 76 2.73 20.58 -0.57
CA LEU A 76 2.96 19.30 0.09
C LEU A 76 2.45 18.12 -0.77
N VAL A 77 1.26 18.27 -1.37
CA VAL A 77 0.68 17.27 -2.27
C VAL A 77 1.50 17.12 -3.55
N LYS A 78 1.95 18.22 -4.16
CA LYS A 78 2.84 18.17 -5.33
C LYS A 78 4.15 17.47 -5.01
N LYS A 79 4.72 17.73 -3.83
CA LYS A 79 5.90 17.03 -3.33
C LYS A 79 5.63 15.53 -3.15
N TYR A 80 4.44 15.14 -2.70
CA TYR A 80 4.05 13.73 -2.60
C TYR A 80 4.02 13.04 -3.96
N MET A 81 3.41 13.66 -4.97
CA MET A 81 3.34 13.10 -6.33
C MET A 81 4.74 12.98 -6.97
N ALA A 82 5.63 13.92 -6.67
CA ALA A 82 7.01 13.92 -7.15
C ALA A 82 7.98 13.03 -6.35
N ARG A 83 7.52 12.33 -5.29
CA ARG A 83 8.40 11.60 -4.36
C ARG A 83 9.27 10.52 -5.00
N ASN A 84 8.88 9.99 -6.15
CA ASN A 84 9.61 8.94 -6.87
C ASN A 84 10.38 9.47 -8.08
N ASP A 85 10.45 10.79 -8.28
CA ASP A 85 11.07 11.38 -9.47
C ASP A 85 12.57 11.11 -9.50
N GLU A 86 13.24 11.10 -8.35
CA GLU A 86 14.64 10.74 -8.24
C GLU A 86 14.88 9.27 -8.68
N GLU A 87 14.02 8.33 -8.27
CA GLU A 87 14.13 6.93 -8.68
C GLU A 87 13.92 6.78 -10.19
N LEU A 88 12.95 7.50 -10.76
CA LEU A 88 12.71 7.52 -12.20
C LEU A 88 13.89 8.11 -12.98
N GLU A 89 14.51 9.17 -12.49
CA GLU A 89 15.68 9.78 -13.09
C GLU A 89 16.89 8.83 -13.07
N GLN A 90 17.15 8.16 -11.94
CA GLN A 90 18.21 7.15 -11.83
C GLN A 90 18.01 5.98 -12.81
N ILE A 91 16.77 5.51 -12.99
CA ILE A 91 16.45 4.47 -13.99
C ILE A 91 16.73 4.99 -15.41
N SER A 92 16.31 6.22 -15.71
CA SER A 92 16.52 6.87 -17.01
C SER A 92 18.01 7.00 -17.35
N ILE A 93 18.85 7.41 -16.39
CA ILE A 93 20.31 7.51 -16.56
C ILE A 93 20.92 6.13 -16.85
N LYS A 94 20.49 5.07 -16.15
CA LYS A 94 20.97 3.71 -16.42
C LYS A 94 20.60 3.24 -17.82
N HIS A 95 19.43 3.61 -18.31
CA HIS A 95 19.00 3.29 -19.68
C HIS A 95 19.80 4.05 -20.73
N SER A 96 20.12 5.32 -20.48
CA SER A 96 20.88 6.15 -21.44
C SER A 96 22.33 5.69 -21.60
N ILE A 97 22.94 5.14 -20.54
CA ILE A 97 24.31 4.59 -20.55
C ILE A 97 24.34 3.16 -21.12
N GLY A 98 23.25 2.41 -20.95
CA GLY A 98 23.20 0.95 -21.12
C GLY A 98 23.09 0.41 -22.56
N GLY A 99 23.29 1.18 -23.64
CA GLY A 99 23.30 0.66 -25.01
C GLY A 99 22.08 -0.22 -25.39
N ARG A 100 22.21 -1.10 -26.41
CA ARG A 100 21.13 -1.99 -26.90
C ARG A 100 20.78 -3.16 -25.93
N LYS A 101 20.98 -3.02 -24.62
CA LYS A 101 20.55 -4.04 -23.64
C LYS A 101 19.09 -3.80 -23.22
N ASN A 102 18.41 -4.91 -22.90
CA ASN A 102 17.01 -4.94 -22.49
C ASN A 102 16.72 -3.92 -21.35
N ARG A 103 15.53 -3.31 -21.31
CA ARG A 103 15.12 -2.26 -20.34
C ARG A 103 15.25 -2.76 -18.89
N GLN A 104 16.42 -2.60 -18.28
CA GLN A 104 16.67 -2.99 -16.90
C GLN A 104 15.73 -2.20 -15.98
N HIS A 105 15.04 -2.84 -15.02
CA HIS A 105 14.03 -2.19 -14.17
C HIS A 105 12.73 -1.75 -14.86
N ALA A 106 12.42 -2.25 -16.08
CA ALA A 106 11.17 -1.91 -16.78
C ALA A 106 9.90 -2.05 -15.92
N SER A 107 9.74 -3.16 -15.17
CA SER A 107 8.53 -3.35 -14.37
C SER A 107 8.39 -2.31 -13.25
N ARG A 108 9.51 -1.90 -12.64
CA ARG A 108 9.52 -0.91 -11.55
C ARG A 108 9.24 0.49 -12.10
N GLU A 109 9.88 0.84 -13.20
CA GLU A 109 9.65 2.08 -13.95
C GLU A 109 8.18 2.21 -14.37
N ASP A 110 7.60 1.16 -14.94
CA ASP A 110 6.21 1.16 -15.40
C ASP A 110 5.24 1.32 -14.22
N ILE A 111 5.49 0.66 -13.07
CA ILE A 111 4.70 0.84 -11.84
C ILE A 111 4.80 2.29 -11.34
N LEU A 112 6.00 2.86 -11.26
CA LEU A 112 6.22 4.22 -10.78
C LEU A 112 5.52 5.26 -11.66
N ARG A 113 5.65 5.13 -12.99
CA ARG A 113 4.97 6.01 -13.94
C ARG A 113 3.46 5.88 -13.84
N MET A 114 2.94 4.67 -13.69
CA MET A 114 1.51 4.44 -13.52
C MET A 114 1.00 5.08 -12.23
N THR A 115 1.72 4.90 -11.11
CA THR A 115 1.37 5.50 -9.82
C THR A 115 1.36 7.03 -9.93
N LYS A 116 2.42 7.65 -10.45
CA LYS A 116 2.50 9.11 -10.61
C LYS A 116 1.36 9.64 -11.48
N LYS A 117 1.12 9.00 -12.64
CA LYS A 117 0.03 9.38 -13.54
C LYS A 117 -1.34 9.29 -12.88
N ASN A 118 -1.59 8.25 -12.07
CA ASN A 118 -2.86 8.10 -11.37
C ASN A 118 -3.04 9.19 -10.30
N GLU A 119 -1.99 9.50 -9.54
CA GLU A 119 -2.02 10.56 -8.53
C GLU A 119 -2.23 11.95 -9.15
N GLU A 120 -1.56 12.25 -10.27
CA GLU A 120 -1.77 13.48 -11.04
C GLU A 120 -3.20 13.57 -11.56
N ALA A 121 -3.73 12.48 -12.13
CA ALA A 121 -5.10 12.45 -12.61
C ALA A 121 -6.12 12.64 -11.48
N GLU A 122 -5.92 12.02 -10.31
CA GLU A 122 -6.76 12.22 -9.13
C GLU A 122 -6.72 13.68 -8.68
N TYR A 123 -5.52 14.25 -8.57
CA TYR A 123 -5.33 15.64 -8.17
C TYR A 123 -6.01 16.63 -9.12
N ASP A 124 -5.89 16.44 -10.43
CA ASP A 124 -6.45 17.35 -11.45
C ASP A 124 -7.98 17.23 -11.60
N THR A 125 -8.58 16.10 -11.23
CA THR A 125 -10.00 15.81 -11.54
C THR A 125 -10.91 15.74 -10.31
N CYS A 126 -10.73 14.73 -9.46
CA CYS A 126 -11.63 14.43 -8.34
C CYS A 126 -11.10 14.87 -6.98
N GLY A 127 -9.83 15.29 -6.91
CA GLY A 127 -9.09 15.54 -5.68
C GLY A 127 -8.41 14.27 -5.15
N ILE A 128 -7.24 14.48 -4.55
CA ILE A 128 -6.47 13.43 -3.87
C ILE A 128 -6.85 13.37 -2.38
N GLU A 129 -7.08 12.17 -1.87
CA GLU A 129 -7.44 11.99 -0.46
C GLU A 129 -6.22 12.18 0.45
N ILE A 130 -6.28 13.16 1.35
CA ILE A 130 -5.25 13.43 2.38
C ILE A 130 -5.93 13.66 3.74
N PRO A 131 -5.21 13.48 4.87
CA PRO A 131 -5.71 13.88 6.17
C PRO A 131 -6.12 15.36 6.18
N ASP A 132 -7.14 15.69 6.95
CA ASP A 132 -7.54 17.09 7.13
C ASP A 132 -6.50 17.83 7.97
N ILE A 133 -5.57 18.48 7.27
CA ILE A 133 -4.53 19.34 7.82
C ILE A 133 -4.97 20.81 7.93
N PHE A 134 -6.18 21.15 7.48
CA PHE A 134 -6.77 22.48 7.59
C PHE A 134 -7.43 22.68 8.95
N ASN A 135 -7.84 21.60 9.60
CA ASN A 135 -8.32 21.62 10.96
C ASN A 135 -7.14 21.55 11.96
N PRO A 136 -6.97 22.54 12.87
CA PRO A 136 -5.88 22.54 13.84
C PRO A 136 -5.83 21.27 14.70
N ALA A 137 -7.00 20.78 15.16
CA ALA A 137 -7.05 19.62 16.05
C ALA A 137 -6.61 18.34 15.34
N GLN A 138 -7.04 18.13 14.09
CA GLN A 138 -6.67 16.96 13.29
C GLN A 138 -5.22 17.04 12.81
N CYS A 139 -4.76 18.23 12.44
CA CYS A 139 -3.37 18.48 12.08
C CYS A 139 -2.42 18.20 13.27
N GLU A 140 -2.75 18.64 14.49
CA GLU A 140 -1.97 18.31 15.69
C GLU A 140 -2.01 16.81 16.02
N MET A 141 -3.16 16.17 15.85
CA MET A 141 -3.30 14.74 16.04
C MET A 141 -2.40 13.97 15.08
N LEU A 142 -2.38 14.34 13.80
CA LEU A 142 -1.50 13.71 12.80
C LEU A 142 -0.02 13.88 13.18
N ARG A 143 0.39 15.06 13.67
CA ARG A 143 1.77 15.29 14.10
C ARG A 143 2.21 14.38 15.25
N LYS A 144 1.30 14.10 16.18
CA LYS A 144 1.56 13.28 17.38
C LYS A 144 1.31 11.78 17.12
N TRP A 145 0.80 11.42 15.95
CA TRP A 145 0.52 10.05 15.60
C TRP A 145 1.81 9.26 15.43
N ASP A 146 1.81 8.02 15.93
CA ASP A 146 2.97 7.13 15.97
C ASP A 146 3.01 6.12 14.83
N GLY A 147 2.08 6.22 13.88
CA GLY A 147 1.97 5.29 12.76
C GLY A 147 1.22 3.99 13.06
N GLU A 148 0.65 3.83 14.26
CA GLU A 148 -0.06 2.59 14.59
C GLU A 148 -1.41 2.50 13.86
N LEU A 149 -1.55 1.45 13.03
CA LEU A 149 -2.78 1.06 12.35
C LEU A 149 -3.43 -0.10 13.12
N SER A 150 -4.38 0.22 14.01
CA SER A 150 -5.10 -0.77 14.83
C SER A 150 -6.26 -1.48 14.09
#